data_AF-A0A9E4KWE1-F1
#
_entry.id   AF-A0A9E4KWE1-F1
#
_cell.length_a   1.000
_cell.length_b   1.000
_cell.length_c   1.000
_cell.angle_alpha   90.00
_cell.angle_beta   90.00
_cell.angle_gamma   90.00
#
_symmetry.space_group_name_H-M   'P 1'
#
loop_
_entity.id
_entity.type
_entity.pdbx_description
1 polymer ?
#
loop_
_entity_poly.entity_id
_entity_poly.type
_entity_poly.pdbx_seq_one_letter_code
_entity_poly.pdbx_strand_id
1 'polypeptide(L)'
;HSAMPGSAVYLRIHNRGQSDLTLVSASSSAARTLAFHRTVVEDDIARMEAVDSLLIPAGETVELRPGGMHIMLTGLTDDLLPESALPLQLECDSGEVYALDIPVMKMMMSERDDAVELGDLVFSNRWARPALSGMNVSAMPSG
;
A
#
# COMPACT_ATOMS: atom_id res chain seq x y z
N HIS A 1 -20.35 -1.98 -12.07
CA HIS A 1 -19.29 -2.73 -11.39
C HIS A 1 -18.85 -1.86 -10.22
N SER A 2 -19.31 -2.17 -9.01
CA SER A 2 -19.16 -1.28 -7.85
C SER A 2 -17.68 -1.19 -7.49
N ALA A 3 -17.07 -0.01 -7.67
CA ALA A 3 -15.79 0.29 -7.05
C ALA A 3 -16.00 0.12 -5.54
N MET A 4 -15.43 -0.94 -4.96
CA MET A 4 -15.45 -1.10 -3.52
C MET A 4 -14.74 0.13 -2.92
N PRO A 5 -15.37 0.82 -1.94
CA PRO A 5 -14.72 1.94 -1.26
C PRO A 5 -13.47 1.40 -0.58
N GLY A 6 -12.32 1.79 -1.11
CA GLY A 6 -11.04 1.24 -0.72
C GLY A 6 -9.90 2.06 -1.29
N SER A 7 -8.86 2.19 -0.48
CA SER A 7 -7.61 2.80 -0.89
C SER A 7 -6.63 1.73 -1.36
N ALA A 8 -5.60 2.15 -2.07
CA ALA A 8 -4.47 1.32 -2.43
C ALA A 8 -3.19 2.07 -2.06
N VAL A 9 -2.26 1.36 -1.44
CA VAL A 9 -0.92 1.84 -1.10
C VAL A 9 0.08 1.29 -2.10
N TYR A 10 0.95 2.20 -2.56
CA TYR A 10 2.01 1.98 -3.51
C TYR A 10 3.33 2.42 -2.89
N LEU A 11 4.37 1.61 -3.09
CA LEU A 11 5.71 1.88 -2.59
C LEU A 11 6.72 0.98 -3.30
N ARG A 12 8.00 1.34 -3.22
CA ARG A 12 9.11 0.51 -3.67
C ARG A 12 9.90 0.05 -2.45
N ILE A 13 10.22 -1.24 -2.39
CA ILE A 13 10.97 -1.85 -1.31
C ILE A 13 12.24 -2.46 -1.91
N HIS A 14 13.40 -1.97 -1.49
CA HIS A 14 14.68 -2.53 -1.87
C HIS A 14 15.30 -3.22 -0.66
N ASN A 15 15.62 -4.51 -0.80
CA ASN A 15 16.32 -5.27 0.23
C ASN A 15 17.83 -5.15 -0.01
N ARG A 16 18.52 -4.38 0.84
CA ARG A 16 19.99 -4.24 0.83
C ARG A 16 20.69 -5.33 1.65
N GLY A 17 19.92 -6.15 2.34
CA GLY A 17 20.41 -7.25 3.16
C GLY A 17 20.97 -8.38 2.31
N GLN A 18 21.59 -9.34 3.00
CA GLN A 18 22.17 -10.54 2.40
C GLN A 18 21.24 -11.76 2.49
N SER A 19 20.03 -11.58 3.02
CA SER A 19 19.04 -12.64 3.20
C SER A 19 17.70 -12.22 2.62
N ASP A 20 16.97 -13.20 2.10
CA ASP A 20 15.62 -13.01 1.58
C ASP A 20 14.69 -12.63 2.74
N LEU A 21 13.77 -11.71 2.47
CA LEU A 21 12.82 -11.23 3.45
C LEU A 21 11.41 -11.39 2.91
N THR A 22 10.53 -12.00 3.71
CA THR A 22 9.13 -12.21 3.32
C THR A 22 8.23 -11.40 4.22
N LEU A 23 7.48 -10.46 3.64
CA LEU A 23 6.39 -9.78 4.33
C LEU A 23 5.18 -10.70 4.37
N VAL A 24 4.71 -11.03 5.56
CA VAL A 24 3.60 -11.96 5.77
C VAL A 24 2.32 -11.24 6.17
N SER A 25 2.43 -9.99 6.62
CA SER A 25 1.28 -9.23 7.07
C SER A 25 1.50 -7.73 6.88
N ALA A 26 0.39 -7.01 6.65
CA ALA A 26 0.34 -5.57 6.62
C ALA A 26 -0.83 -5.11 7.51
N SER A 27 -0.63 -4.05 8.29
CA SER A 27 -1.67 -3.47 9.13
C SER A 27 -1.57 -1.96 9.21
N SER A 28 -2.69 -1.31 9.55
CA SER A 28 -2.77 0.14 9.72
C SER A 28 -3.91 0.48 10.67
N SER A 29 -3.78 1.57 11.44
CA SER A 29 -4.91 2.09 12.23
C SER A 29 -5.96 2.81 11.38
N ALA A 30 -5.64 3.15 10.14
CA ALA A 30 -6.53 3.87 9.22
C ALA A 30 -7.50 2.94 8.46
N ALA A 31 -7.34 1.62 8.56
CA ALA A 31 -8.18 0.66 7.85
C ALA A 31 -8.35 -0.64 8.64
N ARG A 32 -9.49 -1.30 8.46
CA ARG A 32 -9.80 -2.56 9.16
C ARG A 32 -8.97 -3.74 8.67
N THR A 33 -8.71 -3.81 7.36
CA THR A 33 -7.98 -4.92 6.76
C THR A 33 -7.14 -4.43 5.59
N LEU A 34 -5.88 -4.88 5.58
CA LEU A 34 -4.93 -4.67 4.49
C LEU A 34 -4.63 -6.03 3.86
N ALA A 35 -4.59 -6.08 2.53
CA ALA A 35 -4.27 -7.29 1.79
C ALA A 35 -3.32 -6.97 0.63
N PHE A 36 -2.32 -7.82 0.41
CA PHE A 36 -1.44 -7.69 -0.75
C PHE A 36 -2.18 -8.19 -1.98
N HIS A 37 -2.30 -7.35 -3.00
CA HIS A 37 -2.98 -7.68 -4.24
C HIS A 37 -2.02 -7.48 -5.42
N ARG A 38 -1.98 -8.46 -6.32
CA ARG A 38 -1.26 -8.38 -7.58
C ARG A 38 -2.25 -8.25 -8.72
N THR A 39 -2.04 -7.27 -9.58
CA THR A 39 -2.71 -7.23 -10.87
C THR A 39 -1.94 -8.10 -11.86
N VAL A 40 -2.61 -9.08 -12.43
CA VAL A 40 -2.10 -9.93 -13.51
C VAL A 40 -2.96 -9.65 -14.74
N VAL A 41 -2.34 -9.41 -15.89
CA VAL A 41 -3.04 -9.25 -17.16
C VAL A 41 -2.87 -10.54 -17.95
N GLU A 42 -3.96 -11.26 -18.13
CA GLU A 42 -4.02 -12.46 -18.98
C GLU A 42 -5.07 -12.22 -20.06
N ASP A 43 -4.70 -12.42 -21.32
CA ASP A 43 -5.61 -12.29 -22.47
C ASP A 43 -6.33 -10.92 -22.55
N ASP A 44 -5.58 -9.83 -22.31
CA ASP A 44 -6.10 -8.45 -22.23
C ASP A 44 -7.04 -8.16 -21.04
N ILE A 45 -7.31 -9.17 -20.20
CA ILE A 45 -8.15 -9.07 -19.01
C ILE A 45 -7.28 -8.86 -17.78
N ALA A 46 -7.41 -7.69 -17.14
CA ALA A 46 -6.78 -7.42 -15.85
C ALA A 46 -7.54 -8.14 -14.72
N ARG A 47 -6.85 -9.03 -14.01
CA ARG A 47 -7.34 -9.73 -12.83
C ARG A 47 -6.55 -9.32 -11.59
N MET A 48 -7.25 -9.07 -10.50
CA MET A 48 -6.63 -8.84 -9.19
C MET A 48 -6.58 -10.17 -8.44
N GLU A 49 -5.39 -10.55 -8.02
CA GLU A 49 -5.11 -11.76 -7.25
C GLU A 49 -4.61 -11.37 -5.87
N ALA A 50 -5.26 -11.88 -4.82
CA ALA A 50 -4.81 -11.69 -3.45
C ALA A 50 -3.59 -12.59 -3.20
N VAL A 51 -2.61 -12.06 -2.47
CA VAL A 51 -1.35 -12.73 -2.15
C VAL A 51 -1.20 -12.72 -0.64
N ASP A 52 -0.94 -13.87 -0.03
CA ASP A 52 -0.74 -13.97 1.43
C ASP A 52 0.57 -13.33 1.89
N SER A 53 1.62 -13.38 1.05
CA SER A 53 2.95 -12.91 1.42
C SER A 53 3.71 -12.29 0.24
N LEU A 54 4.56 -11.32 0.52
CA LEU A 54 5.44 -10.68 -0.45
C LEU A 54 6.90 -11.06 -0.18
N LEU A 55 7.48 -11.88 -1.06
CA LEU A 55 8.91 -12.18 -1.05
C LEU A 55 9.72 -11.01 -1.63
N ILE A 56 10.73 -10.58 -0.90
CA ILE A 56 11.70 -9.55 -1.28
C ILE A 56 13.10 -10.19 -1.21
N PRO A 57 13.61 -10.72 -2.33
CA PRO A 57 14.90 -11.40 -2.35
C PRO A 57 16.05 -10.47 -1.95
N ALA A 58 17.13 -11.03 -1.39
CA ALA A 58 18.33 -10.28 -1.05
C ALA A 58 18.91 -9.52 -2.25
N GLY A 59 19.21 -8.23 -2.08
CA GLY A 59 19.75 -7.39 -3.14
C GLY A 59 18.73 -6.95 -4.20
N GLU A 60 17.49 -7.44 -4.15
CA GLU A 60 16.48 -7.15 -5.16
C GLU A 60 15.55 -6.01 -4.74
N THR A 61 14.75 -5.55 -5.70
CA THR A 61 13.76 -4.49 -5.50
C THR A 61 12.38 -4.98 -5.92
N VAL A 62 11.41 -4.83 -5.02
CA VAL A 62 10.01 -5.10 -5.29
C VAL A 62 9.25 -3.78 -5.37
N GLU A 63 8.55 -3.58 -6.48
CA GLU A 63 7.80 -2.34 -6.75
C GLU A 63 6.29 -2.59 -6.69
N LEU A 64 5.62 -1.89 -5.78
CA LEU A 64 4.17 -1.82 -5.69
C LEU A 64 3.70 -0.57 -6.43
N ARG A 65 3.03 -0.77 -7.57
CA ARG A 65 2.59 0.28 -8.49
C ARG A 65 1.21 0.01 -9.07
N PRO A 66 0.51 1.05 -9.57
CA PRO A 66 -0.74 0.89 -10.28
C PRO A 66 -0.58 -0.08 -11.47
N GLY A 67 -1.48 -1.06 -11.59
CA GLY A 67 -1.40 -2.10 -12.63
C GLY A 67 -0.39 -3.21 -12.36
N GLY A 68 0.31 -3.20 -11.21
CA GLY A 68 1.14 -4.28 -10.71
C GLY A 68 0.72 -4.70 -9.31
N MET A 69 1.68 -4.82 -8.40
CA MET A 69 1.42 -5.13 -6.99
C MET A 69 0.96 -3.89 -6.22
N HIS A 70 0.07 -4.04 -5.24
CA HIS A 70 -0.35 -2.96 -4.34
C HIS A 70 -0.95 -3.53 -3.06
N ILE A 71 -0.97 -2.74 -1.99
CA ILE A 71 -1.66 -3.11 -0.75
C ILE A 71 -3.06 -2.50 -0.82
N MET A 72 -4.09 -3.34 -0.85
CA MET A 72 -5.48 -2.90 -0.81
C MET A 72 -5.90 -2.67 0.63
N LEU A 73 -6.53 -1.51 0.89
CA LEU A 73 -7.08 -1.14 2.18
C LEU A 73 -8.60 -1.22 2.10
N THR A 74 -9.20 -1.99 3.00
CA THR A 74 -10.64 -2.18 3.09
C THR A 74 -11.15 -1.83 4.49
N GLY A 75 -12.37 -1.29 4.55
CA GLY A 75 -12.97 -0.82 5.80
C GLY A 75 -12.18 0.34 6.41
N LEU A 76 -11.95 1.40 5.64
CA LEU A 76 -11.29 2.62 6.12
C LEU A 76 -12.01 3.16 7.36
N THR A 77 -11.26 3.49 8.41
CA THR A 77 -11.81 4.01 9.67
C THR A 77 -12.10 5.51 9.59
N ASP A 78 -11.37 6.23 8.73
CA ASP A 78 -11.51 7.66 8.48
C ASP A 78 -11.26 7.99 6.99
N ASP A 79 -11.58 9.22 6.58
CA ASP A 79 -11.36 9.67 5.22
C ASP A 79 -9.87 9.86 4.94
N LEU A 80 -9.36 9.17 3.92
CA LEU A 80 -8.00 9.36 3.44
C LEU A 80 -7.96 10.58 2.51
N LEU A 81 -7.84 11.75 3.12
CA LEU A 81 -7.72 13.03 2.43
C LEU A 81 -6.33 13.22 1.84
N PRO A 82 -6.19 13.93 0.70
CA PRO A 82 -4.88 14.32 0.19
C PRO A 82 -4.07 15.09 1.24
N GLU A 83 -2.75 14.95 1.19
CA GLU A 83 -1.80 15.59 2.13
C GLU A 83 -1.84 15.03 3.56
N SER A 84 -2.68 14.03 3.83
CA SER A 84 -2.67 13.27 5.08
C SER A 84 -1.64 12.15 5.03
N ALA A 85 -1.28 11.58 6.19
CA ALA A 85 -0.41 10.41 6.27
C ALA A 85 -1.17 9.22 6.85
N LEU A 86 -0.92 8.03 6.29
CA LEU A 86 -1.46 6.77 6.74
C LEU A 86 -0.34 5.96 7.42
N PRO A 87 -0.46 5.59 8.71
CA PRO A 87 0.53 4.75 9.36
C PRO A 87 0.41 3.32 8.84
N LEU A 88 1.45 2.81 8.20
CA LEU A 88 1.52 1.43 7.71
C LEU A 88 2.52 0.65 8.56
N GLN A 89 2.14 -0.56 8.95
CA GLN A 89 3.02 -1.52 9.60
C GLN A 89 3.12 -2.75 8.71
N LEU A 90 4.35 -3.16 8.40
CA LEU A 90 4.64 -4.36 7.63
C LEU A 90 5.36 -5.36 8.54
N GLU A 91 4.81 -6.54 8.67
CA GLU A 91 5.38 -7.61 9.50
C GLU A 91 6.01 -8.68 8.61
N CYS A 92 7.20 -9.10 9.00
CA CYS A 92 7.99 -10.12 8.34
C CYS A 92 7.76 -11.49 8.95
N ASP A 93 8.07 -12.54 8.20
CA ASP A 93 8.10 -13.92 8.71
C ASP A 93 9.01 -14.08 9.96
N SER A 94 10.07 -13.28 10.06
CA SER A 94 10.96 -13.25 11.23
C SER A 94 10.32 -12.65 12.50
N GLY A 95 9.13 -12.04 12.38
CA GLY A 95 8.47 -11.27 13.44
C GLY A 95 8.94 -9.80 13.53
N GLU A 96 9.81 -9.35 12.63
CA GLU A 96 10.21 -7.95 12.56
C GLU A 96 9.09 -7.09 11.96
N VAL A 97 8.81 -5.95 12.60
CA VAL A 97 7.76 -5.02 12.19
C VAL A 97 8.35 -3.69 11.76
N TYR A 98 8.10 -3.31 10.52
CA TYR A 98 8.49 -2.03 9.94
C TYR A 98 7.31 -1.06 9.95
N ALA A 99 7.41 0.01 10.73
CA ALA A 99 6.43 1.08 10.76
C ALA A 99 6.87 2.23 9.85
N LEU A 100 5.99 2.64 8.93
CA LEU A 100 6.25 3.72 7.98
C LEU A 100 4.99 4.54 7.73
N ASP A 101 5.15 5.85 7.62
CA ASP A 101 4.07 6.75 7.23
C ASP A 101 3.96 6.83 5.70
N ILE A 102 2.76 6.58 5.18
CA ILE A 102 2.45 6.64 3.77
C ILE A 102 1.66 7.92 3.47
N PRO A 103 2.23 8.87 2.71
CA PRO A 103 1.51 10.09 2.35
C PRO A 103 0.37 9.79 1.37
N VAL A 104 -0.82 10.32 1.66
CA VAL A 104 -2.02 10.18 0.82
C VAL A 104 -2.01 11.28 -0.23
N MET A 105 -2.02 10.92 -1.51
CA MET A 105 -1.92 11.88 -2.60
C MET A 105 -2.67 11.43 -3.85
N LYS A 106 -3.26 12.39 -4.57
CA LYS A 106 -4.14 12.14 -5.73
C LYS A 106 -3.38 11.66 -6.96
N MET A 107 -2.06 11.87 -7.00
CA MET A 107 -1.21 11.52 -8.13
C MET A 107 0.22 11.29 -7.65
N MET A 108 0.91 10.36 -8.32
CA MET A 108 2.35 10.11 -8.14
C MET A 108 3.11 11.40 -8.46
N MET A 109 3.58 12.11 -7.44
CA MET A 109 4.60 13.13 -7.65
C MET A 109 5.93 12.41 -7.81
N SER A 110 6.62 12.70 -8.92
CA SER A 110 7.90 12.11 -9.33
C SER A 110 8.84 11.92 -8.15
N GLU A 111 9.42 10.71 -8.08
CA GLU A 111 10.50 10.24 -7.20
C GLU A 111 10.91 11.25 -6.12
N ARG A 112 10.13 11.33 -5.05
CA ARG A 112 10.55 12.11 -3.90
C ARG A 112 11.73 11.41 -3.23
N ASP A 113 12.70 12.18 -2.78
CA ASP A 113 13.82 11.75 -1.92
C ASP A 113 13.33 11.50 -0.48
N ASP A 114 12.22 10.77 -0.34
CA ASP A 114 11.63 10.36 0.93
C ASP A 114 11.85 8.85 1.13
N ALA A 115 13.05 8.38 0.77
CA ALA A 115 13.47 7.02 1.04
C ALA A 115 13.64 6.86 2.55
N VAL A 116 12.94 5.89 3.13
CA VAL A 116 13.05 5.54 4.55
C VAL A 116 13.77 4.22 4.65
N GLU A 117 14.91 4.22 5.33
CA GLU A 117 15.72 3.04 5.58
C GLU A 117 15.36 2.49 6.97
N LEU A 118 14.86 1.26 7.02
CA LEU A 118 14.56 0.55 8.27
C LEU A 118 15.31 -0.79 8.23
N GLY A 119 16.40 -0.86 8.99
CA GLY A 119 17.29 -2.02 8.94
C GLY A 119 17.89 -2.19 7.55
N ASP A 120 17.71 -3.37 6.97
CA ASP A 120 18.20 -3.72 5.63
C ASP A 120 17.24 -3.32 4.50
N LEU A 121 16.03 -2.84 4.81
CA LEU A 121 15.03 -2.47 3.82
C LEU A 121 15.00 -0.95 3.58
N VAL A 122 14.95 -0.57 2.30
CA VAL A 122 14.76 0.81 1.87
C VAL A 122 13.40 0.96 1.21
N PHE A 123 12.56 1.78 1.82
CA PHE A 123 11.21 2.08 1.35
C PHE A 123 11.19 3.44 0.64
N SER A 124 11.01 3.44 -0.67
CA SER A 124 10.99 4.65 -1.50
C SER A 124 9.68 4.77 -2.29
N ASN A 125 9.43 5.94 -2.89
CA ASN A 125 8.25 6.20 -3.72
C ASN A 125 6.92 5.78 -3.06
N ARG A 126 6.78 6.08 -1.77
CA ARG A 126 5.66 5.69 -0.91
C ARG A 126 4.49 6.66 -1.07
N TRP A 127 3.31 6.16 -1.43
CA TRP A 127 2.08 6.97 -1.44
C TRP A 127 0.81 6.11 -1.43
N ALA A 128 -0.28 6.67 -0.93
CA ALA A 128 -1.60 6.04 -0.93
C ALA A 128 -2.57 6.84 -1.79
N ARG A 129 -3.49 6.15 -2.46
CA ARG A 129 -4.57 6.82 -3.19
C ARG A 129 -5.60 7.38 -2.19
N PRO A 130 -6.04 8.64 -2.32
CA PRO A 130 -7.10 9.17 -1.49
C PRO A 130 -8.39 8.38 -1.71
N ALA A 131 -9.10 8.12 -0.63
CA ALA A 131 -10.36 7.40 -0.65
C ALA A 131 -11.22 7.85 0.53
N LEU A 132 -12.52 7.96 0.29
CA LEU A 132 -13.48 8.28 1.33
C LEU A 132 -13.89 6.99 2.05
N SER A 133 -14.02 7.04 3.38
CA SER A 133 -14.37 5.89 4.21
C SER A 133 -15.79 5.36 3.95
N GLY A 134 -16.62 6.16 3.27
CA GLY A 134 -17.96 5.73 2.87
C GLY A 134 -18.99 5.78 3.99
N MET A 135 -18.78 6.64 4.99
CA MET A 135 -19.82 7.13 5.91
C MET A 135 -20.07 8.63 5.72
N ASN A 136 -20.43 9.06 4.51
CA ASN A 136 -21.37 10.18 4.40
C ASN A 136 -22.22 10.10 3.14
N VAL A 137 -23.40 9.47 3.26
CA VAL A 137 -24.52 9.64 2.32
C VAL A 137 -25.29 10.96 2.55
N SER A 138 -24.79 11.88 3.39
CA SER A 138 -25.46 13.14 3.72
C SER A 138 -24.52 14.34 3.72
N ALA A 139 -24.03 14.75 2.55
CA ALA A 139 -23.60 16.13 2.33
C ALA A 139 -23.63 16.47 0.83
N MET A 140 -24.80 16.31 0.21
CA MET A 140 -25.13 17.12 -0.97
C MET A 140 -25.86 18.37 -0.45
N PRO A 141 -25.36 19.59 -0.67
CA PRO A 141 -26.18 20.78 -0.46
C PRO A 141 -27.33 20.72 -1.46
N SER A 142 -28.53 20.47 -0.94
CA SER A 142 -29.76 20.64 -1.69
C SER A 142 -30.08 22.13 -1.68
N GLY A 143 -30.11 22.75 -2.86
CA GLY A 143 -30.88 23.97 -3.16
C GLY A 143 -30.39 25.26 -2.53
#